data_AF-A0A660PEJ3-F1
#
_entry.id   AF-A0A660PEJ3-F1
#
_cell.length_a   1.000
_cell.length_b   1.000
_cell.length_c   1.000
_cell.angle_alpha   90.00
_cell.angle_beta   90.00
_cell.angle_gamma   90.00
#
_symmetry.space_group_name_H-M   'P 1'
#
loop_
_entity.id
_entity.type
_entity.pdbx_description
1 polymer ?
#
loop_
_entity_poly.entity_id
_entity_poly.type
_entity_poly.pdbx_seq_one_letter_code
_entity_poly.pdbx_strand_id
1 'polypeptide(L)'
;MEINSPQGLFSKRPALRAFVFYSLGIASGVYVKIFPLSAIFIAVILAVTALIFHYKQAVKHATLLLYLSFFVCGVAQYQVATSGFPPTHIKRIADTNSHVTVVGEIVEEPDIRADRTYLVVEVDSLTWCRRKLKSSGKILVKIREQSTIFSFKDRVRFSGNLFSPGGPRNPGGFNFARYLNIKEIFGMMVLSRGEDLFLIDNPYKLRWTCILNVPYEFFVNRLVAPLRRILLDGYVKYLPKDQAALLAGFVLGERRNIPDDVARLFRDTGT
;
A
#
# COMPACT_ATOMS: atom_id res chain seq x y z
N MET A 1 56.00 -36.85 -8.56
CA MET A 1 54.85 -36.33 -9.31
C MET A 1 53.65 -36.33 -8.37
N GLU A 2 53.38 -35.21 -7.69
CA GLU A 2 52.15 -35.06 -6.91
C GLU A 2 50.99 -34.79 -7.87
N ILE A 3 50.03 -35.71 -7.89
CA ILE A 3 48.81 -35.59 -8.68
C ILE A 3 47.94 -34.53 -7.97
N ASN A 4 47.97 -33.31 -8.48
CA ASN A 4 47.04 -32.25 -8.08
C ASN A 4 45.61 -32.74 -8.32
N SER A 5 44.92 -33.11 -7.25
CA SER A 5 43.49 -33.38 -7.27
C SER A 5 42.76 -32.09 -7.67
N PRO A 6 41.78 -32.13 -8.58
CA PRO A 6 41.09 -30.93 -9.05
C PRO A 6 40.42 -30.25 -7.86
N GLN A 7 40.95 -29.10 -7.44
CA GLN A 7 40.41 -28.32 -6.35
C GLN A 7 39.02 -27.82 -6.77
N GLY A 8 37.97 -28.39 -6.19
CA GLY A 8 36.59 -28.05 -6.54
C GLY A 8 36.28 -26.56 -6.35
N LEU A 9 35.41 -26.02 -7.21
CA LEU A 9 35.01 -24.60 -7.33
C LEU A 9 34.73 -23.89 -5.98
N PHE A 10 34.32 -24.64 -4.98
CA PHE A 10 33.93 -24.15 -3.66
C PHE A 10 35.07 -23.97 -2.66
N SER A 11 36.27 -24.53 -2.87
CA SER A 11 37.34 -24.55 -1.84
C SER A 11 37.93 -23.18 -1.52
N LYS A 12 38.02 -22.28 -2.51
CA LYS A 12 38.61 -20.93 -2.38
C LYS A 12 37.57 -19.79 -2.36
N ARG A 13 36.28 -20.11 -2.32
CA ARG A 13 35.19 -19.12 -2.46
C ARG A 13 34.23 -19.19 -1.26
N PRO A 14 34.64 -18.73 -0.06
CA PRO A 14 33.80 -18.78 1.14
C PRO A 14 32.50 -17.99 0.98
N ALA A 15 32.53 -16.88 0.23
CA ALA A 15 31.34 -16.09 -0.11
C ALA A 15 30.32 -16.87 -0.94
N LEU A 16 30.77 -17.71 -1.88
CA LEU A 16 29.88 -18.53 -2.71
C LEU A 16 29.15 -19.57 -1.86
N ARG A 17 29.83 -20.16 -0.86
CA ARG A 17 29.20 -21.09 0.08
C ARG A 17 28.13 -20.40 0.92
N ALA A 18 28.45 -19.24 1.49
CA ALA A 18 27.50 -18.45 2.26
C ALA A 18 26.26 -18.07 1.42
N PHE A 19 26.47 -17.68 0.16
CA PHE A 19 25.39 -17.39 -0.78
C PHE A 19 24.47 -18.60 -0.99
N VAL A 20 25.03 -19.79 -1.24
CA VAL A 20 24.24 -21.02 -1.42
C VAL A 20 23.40 -21.33 -0.18
N PHE A 21 23.97 -21.24 1.03
CA PHE A 21 23.22 -21.44 2.27
C PHE A 21 22.11 -20.40 2.47
N TYR A 22 22.39 -19.13 2.15
CA TYR A 22 21.39 -18.07 2.22
C TYR A 22 20.24 -18.31 1.23
N SER A 23 20.54 -18.67 -0.02
CA SER A 23 19.54 -19.00 -1.05
C SER A 23 18.70 -20.23 -0.66
N LEU A 24 19.33 -21.27 -0.09
CA LEU A 24 18.63 -22.43 0.45
C LEU A 24 17.71 -22.05 1.62
N GLY A 25 18.13 -21.09 2.45
CA GLY A 25 17.31 -20.53 3.52
C GLY A 25 16.06 -19.84 3.00
N ILE A 26 16.20 -19.02 1.96
CA ILE A 26 15.06 -18.37 1.30
C ILE A 26 14.08 -19.43 0.74
N ALA A 27 14.59 -20.40 -0.01
CA ALA A 27 13.76 -21.46 -0.60
C ALA A 27 13.03 -22.29 0.47
N SER A 28 13.71 -22.59 1.58
CA SER A 28 13.14 -23.34 2.71
C SER A 28 12.13 -22.53 3.52
N GLY A 29 12.23 -21.19 3.49
CA GLY A 29 11.31 -20.28 4.18
C GLY A 29 9.85 -20.48 3.79
N VAL A 30 9.57 -21.01 2.59
CA VAL A 30 8.21 -21.34 2.13
C VAL A 30 7.53 -22.37 3.04
N TYR A 31 8.27 -23.35 3.54
CA TYR A 31 7.74 -24.46 4.33
C TYR A 31 7.73 -24.17 5.85
N VAL A 32 8.51 -23.18 6.29
CA VAL A 32 8.78 -22.92 7.70
C VAL A 32 8.15 -21.59 8.11
N LYS A 33 7.03 -21.66 8.83
CA LYS A 33 6.36 -20.48 9.40
C LYS A 33 6.93 -20.12 10.77
N ILE A 34 7.92 -19.22 10.78
CA ILE A 34 8.50 -18.64 12.00
C ILE A 34 8.31 -17.12 11.99
N PHE A 35 8.07 -16.52 13.16
CA PHE A 35 8.00 -15.06 13.29
C PHE A 35 9.36 -14.43 12.95
N PRO A 36 9.44 -13.38 12.11
CA PRO A 36 10.72 -12.89 11.58
C PRO A 36 11.70 -12.47 12.67
N LEU A 37 11.23 -11.87 13.77
CA LEU A 37 12.08 -11.48 14.90
C LEU A 37 12.73 -12.70 15.58
N SER A 38 12.01 -13.81 15.77
CA SER A 38 12.62 -14.98 16.40
C SER A 38 13.66 -15.65 15.49
N ALA A 39 13.45 -15.64 14.17
CA ALA A 39 14.46 -16.10 13.21
C ALA A 39 15.73 -15.23 13.27
N ILE A 40 15.59 -13.90 13.37
CA ILE A 40 16.74 -12.99 13.54
C ILE A 40 17.47 -13.28 14.85
N PHE A 41 16.76 -13.45 15.97
CA PHE A 41 17.39 -13.79 17.25
C PHE A 41 18.19 -15.10 17.18
N ILE A 42 17.65 -16.14 16.53
CA ILE A 42 18.35 -17.42 16.33
C ILE A 42 19.61 -17.22 15.47
N ALA A 43 19.52 -16.44 14.38
CA ALA A 43 20.68 -16.15 13.52
C ALA A 43 21.80 -15.42 14.29
N VAL A 44 21.44 -14.46 15.16
CA VAL A 44 22.40 -13.75 16.01
C VAL A 44 23.06 -14.69 17.02
N ILE A 45 22.30 -15.55 17.69
CA ILE A 45 22.86 -16.54 18.64
C ILE A 45 23.82 -17.49 17.91
N LEU A 46 23.48 -17.94 16.71
CA LEU A 46 24.35 -18.78 15.88
C LEU A 46 25.64 -18.06 15.46
N ALA A 47 25.55 -16.78 15.11
CA ALA A 47 26.73 -15.97 14.77
C ALA A 47 27.64 -15.73 15.98
N VAL A 48 27.07 -15.43 17.16
CA VAL A 48 27.83 -15.23 18.40
C VAL A 48 28.51 -16.52 18.84
N THR A 49 27.80 -17.65 18.79
CA THR A 49 28.38 -18.97 19.09
C THR A 49 29.47 -19.35 18.09
N ALA A 50 29.30 -19.05 16.80
CA ALA A 50 30.34 -19.23 15.80
C ALA A 50 31.62 -18.45 16.16
N LEU A 51 31.48 -17.19 16.61
CA LEU A 51 32.60 -16.36 17.04
C LEU A 51 33.33 -16.96 18.25
N ILE A 52 32.61 -17.46 19.25
CA ILE A 52 33.19 -18.11 20.45
C ILE A 52 33.97 -19.37 20.06
N PHE A 53 33.42 -20.22 19.18
CA PHE A 53 34.13 -21.41 18.70
C PHE A 53 35.34 -21.07 17.83
N HIS A 54 35.28 -19.96 17.08
CA HIS A 54 36.44 -19.47 16.34
C HIS A 54 37.57 -19.07 17.29
N TYR A 55 37.25 -18.34 18.36
CA TYR A 55 38.22 -17.95 19.39
C TYR A 55 38.82 -19.16 20.12
N LYS A 56 38.03 -20.22 20.33
CA LYS A 56 38.49 -21.51 20.88
C LYS A 56 39.25 -22.41 19.88
N GLN A 57 39.65 -21.88 18.72
CA GLN A 57 40.34 -22.58 17.64
C GLN A 57 39.58 -23.78 17.03
N ALA A 58 38.29 -23.93 17.32
CA ALA A 58 37.42 -24.96 16.74
C ALA A 58 36.86 -24.52 15.38
N VAL A 59 37.74 -24.22 14.42
CA VAL A 59 37.42 -23.53 13.16
C VAL A 59 36.34 -24.26 12.34
N LYS A 60 36.34 -25.60 12.32
CA LYS A 60 35.32 -26.38 11.61
C LYS A 60 33.90 -26.13 12.15
N HIS A 61 33.75 -26.07 13.47
CA HIS A 61 32.45 -25.88 14.13
C HIS A 61 31.99 -24.43 13.98
N ALA A 62 32.92 -23.48 14.12
CA ALA A 62 32.66 -22.07 13.85
C ALA A 62 32.15 -21.82 12.42
N THR A 63 32.80 -22.45 11.44
CA THR A 63 32.43 -22.30 10.02
C THR A 63 31.04 -22.86 9.73
N LEU A 64 30.70 -24.02 10.32
CA LEU A 64 29.37 -24.62 10.19
C LEU A 64 28.27 -23.72 10.80
N LEU A 65 28.49 -23.22 12.02
CA LEU A 65 27.54 -22.34 12.72
C LEU A 65 27.33 -21.02 11.97
N LEU A 66 28.39 -20.48 11.37
CA LEU A 66 28.31 -19.29 10.53
C LEU A 66 27.47 -19.53 9.27
N TYR A 67 27.63 -20.67 8.59
CA TYR A 67 26.78 -20.98 7.44
C TYR A 67 25.33 -21.24 7.83
N LEU A 68 25.10 -21.84 9.00
CA LEU A 68 23.76 -22.01 9.55
C LEU A 68 23.09 -20.66 9.88
N SER A 69 23.86 -19.68 10.38
CA SER A 69 23.30 -18.33 10.62
C SER A 69 22.88 -17.65 9.31
N PHE A 70 23.65 -17.78 8.23
CA PHE A 70 23.25 -17.30 6.89
C PHE A 70 21.99 -18.00 6.38
N PHE A 71 21.85 -19.31 6.59
CA PHE A 71 20.63 -20.04 6.25
C PHE A 71 19.41 -19.50 7.01
N VAL A 72 19.53 -19.30 8.33
CA VAL A 72 18.43 -18.75 9.16
C VAL A 72 18.11 -17.30 8.76
N CYS A 73 19.11 -16.50 8.39
CA CYS A 73 18.88 -15.16 7.81
C CYS A 73 18.10 -15.22 6.49
N GLY A 74 18.35 -16.21 5.63
CA GLY A 74 17.58 -16.44 4.41
C GLY A 74 16.11 -16.75 4.71
N VAL A 75 15.85 -17.62 5.70
CA VAL A 75 14.49 -17.90 6.19
C VAL A 75 13.86 -16.63 6.75
N ALA A 76 14.58 -15.85 7.57
CA ALA A 76 14.08 -14.60 8.14
C ALA A 76 13.71 -13.58 7.05
N GLN A 77 14.52 -13.44 6.00
CA GLN A 77 14.24 -12.55 4.87
C GLN A 77 12.95 -12.95 4.15
N TYR A 78 12.81 -14.24 3.81
CA TYR A 78 11.57 -14.75 3.21
C TYR A 78 10.38 -14.47 4.12
N GLN A 79 10.55 -14.71 5.42
CA GLN A 79 9.53 -14.45 6.40
C GLN A 79 9.23 -12.96 6.50
N VAL A 80 10.17 -12.02 6.48
CA VAL A 80 9.84 -10.58 6.47
C VAL A 80 9.09 -10.19 5.19
N ALA A 81 9.55 -10.67 4.04
CA ALA A 81 8.92 -10.40 2.75
C ALA A 81 7.50 -10.98 2.64
N THR A 82 7.25 -12.09 3.34
CA THR A 82 5.99 -12.85 3.28
C THR A 82 5.18 -12.74 4.57
N SER A 83 5.72 -12.09 5.61
CA SER A 83 5.05 -11.77 6.88
C SER A 83 3.99 -10.75 6.51
N GLY A 84 2.85 -11.29 6.09
CA GLY A 84 1.71 -10.51 5.67
C GLY A 84 1.39 -9.47 6.73
N PHE A 85 0.79 -8.40 6.25
CA PHE A 85 0.43 -7.19 6.97
C PHE A 85 0.09 -7.38 8.46
N PRO A 86 0.36 -6.36 9.31
CA PRO A 86 0.08 -6.38 10.74
C PRO A 86 -1.30 -6.95 11.10
N PRO A 87 -1.49 -7.53 12.29
CA PRO A 87 -2.78 -8.07 12.71
C PRO A 87 -3.95 -7.08 12.57
N THR A 88 -3.69 -5.79 12.73
CA THR A 88 -4.67 -4.69 12.61
C THR A 88 -4.76 -4.10 11.20
N HIS A 89 -4.02 -4.64 10.23
CA HIS A 89 -4.10 -4.17 8.86
C HIS A 89 -5.40 -4.62 8.19
N ILE A 90 -5.95 -3.75 7.34
CA ILE A 90 -7.26 -3.94 6.70
C ILE A 90 -7.37 -5.29 6.01
N LYS A 91 -6.32 -5.74 5.31
CA LYS A 91 -6.34 -7.03 4.59
C LYS A 91 -6.87 -8.19 5.44
N ARG A 92 -6.39 -8.33 6.69
CA ARG A 92 -6.82 -9.41 7.59
C ARG A 92 -8.25 -9.22 8.10
N ILE A 93 -8.67 -7.97 8.28
CA ILE A 93 -10.01 -7.65 8.80
C ILE A 93 -11.06 -7.84 7.69
N ALA A 94 -10.72 -7.46 6.47
CA ALA A 94 -11.57 -7.61 5.29
C ALA A 94 -11.86 -9.09 4.95
N ASP A 95 -10.93 -9.99 5.24
CA ASP A 95 -11.16 -11.44 5.05
C ASP A 95 -12.21 -11.99 6.04
N THR A 96 -12.47 -11.31 7.17
CA THR A 96 -13.49 -11.71 8.16
C THR A 96 -14.91 -11.25 7.79
N ASN A 97 -15.07 -10.48 6.71
CA ASN A 97 -16.37 -9.96 6.24
C ASN A 97 -17.24 -9.36 7.36
N SER A 98 -16.63 -8.51 8.19
CA SER A 98 -17.24 -7.99 9.42
C SER A 98 -17.82 -6.59 9.23
N HIS A 99 -18.90 -6.31 9.96
CA HIS A 99 -19.43 -4.94 10.07
C HIS A 99 -18.52 -4.09 10.97
N VAL A 100 -18.00 -3.00 10.42
CA VAL A 100 -16.98 -2.16 11.08
C VAL A 100 -17.25 -0.69 10.82
N THR A 101 -16.88 0.17 11.77
CA THR A 101 -16.85 1.61 11.58
C THR A 101 -15.42 2.04 11.26
N VAL A 102 -15.22 2.70 10.13
CA VAL A 102 -13.91 3.14 9.64
C VAL A 102 -13.80 4.65 9.81
N VAL A 103 -12.61 5.11 10.19
CA VAL A 103 -12.19 6.52 10.12
C VAL A 103 -10.92 6.59 9.28
N GLY A 104 -10.91 7.44 8.27
CA GLY A 104 -9.80 7.58 7.34
C GLY A 104 -9.85 8.87 6.53
N GLU A 105 -8.89 9.00 5.62
CA GLU A 105 -8.77 10.16 4.73
C GLU A 105 -8.89 9.71 3.26
N ILE A 106 -9.56 10.53 2.45
CA ILE A 106 -9.66 10.31 1.01
C ILE A 106 -8.32 10.68 0.35
N VAL A 107 -7.69 9.69 -0.30
CA VAL A 107 -6.34 9.81 -0.87
C VAL A 107 -6.30 9.89 -2.39
N GLU A 108 -7.43 9.75 -3.06
CA GLU A 108 -7.57 9.95 -4.51
C GLU A 108 -8.79 10.84 -4.79
N GLU A 109 -8.82 11.52 -5.93
CA GLU A 109 -10.03 12.22 -6.35
C GLU A 109 -11.20 11.22 -6.51
N PRO A 110 -12.41 11.54 -6.02
CA PRO A 110 -13.58 10.70 -6.21
C PRO A 110 -13.86 10.38 -7.69
N ASP A 111 -13.93 9.09 -8.04
CA ASP A 111 -14.42 8.64 -9.36
C ASP A 111 -15.94 8.64 -9.32
N ILE A 112 -16.50 9.77 -9.74
CA ILE A 112 -17.94 10.04 -9.79
C ILE A 112 -18.49 9.58 -11.15
N ARG A 113 -19.49 8.70 -11.11
CA ARG A 113 -20.22 8.22 -12.27
C ARG A 113 -21.71 8.49 -12.10
N ALA A 114 -22.48 8.33 -13.17
CA ALA A 114 -23.92 8.59 -13.18
C ALA A 114 -24.70 7.78 -12.12
N ASP A 115 -24.30 6.53 -11.85
CA ASP A 115 -24.99 5.61 -10.94
C ASP A 115 -24.25 5.34 -9.62
N ARG A 116 -23.03 5.86 -9.45
CA ARG A 116 -22.15 5.48 -8.34
C ARG A 116 -20.97 6.43 -8.19
N THR A 117 -20.45 6.50 -6.97
CA THR A 117 -19.16 7.15 -6.67
C THR A 117 -18.20 6.15 -6.04
N TYR A 118 -16.95 6.14 -6.48
CA TYR A 118 -15.87 5.38 -5.86
C TYR A 118 -14.92 6.32 -5.12
N LEU A 119 -14.61 5.98 -3.86
CA LEU A 119 -13.66 6.69 -3.01
C LEU A 119 -12.55 5.74 -2.60
N VAL A 120 -11.30 6.19 -2.70
CA VAL A 120 -10.16 5.49 -2.11
C VAL A 120 -9.83 6.15 -0.79
N VAL A 121 -10.00 5.39 0.30
CA VAL A 121 -9.82 5.88 1.67
C VAL A 121 -8.64 5.16 2.30
N GLU A 122 -7.66 5.91 2.78
CA GLU A 122 -6.60 5.43 3.65
C GLU A 122 -7.10 5.42 5.09
N VAL A 123 -7.02 4.27 5.76
CA VAL A 123 -7.60 4.10 7.09
C VAL A 123 -6.61 4.47 8.18
N ASP A 124 -7.08 5.32 9.10
CA ASP A 124 -6.37 5.68 10.34
C ASP A 124 -6.72 4.72 11.47
N SER A 125 -8.02 4.42 11.60
CA SER A 125 -8.55 3.60 12.68
C SER A 125 -9.87 2.96 12.30
N LEU A 126 -10.13 1.81 12.91
CA LEU A 126 -11.35 1.05 12.73
C LEU A 126 -11.91 0.66 14.08
N THR A 127 -13.22 0.62 14.20
CA THR A 127 -13.93 0.14 15.38
C THR A 127 -14.60 -1.19 15.05
N TRP A 128 -14.17 -2.25 15.73
CA TRP A 128 -14.70 -3.61 15.59
C TRP A 128 -15.10 -4.14 16.97
N CYS A 129 -16.30 -4.70 17.11
CA CYS A 129 -16.82 -5.22 18.38
C CYS A 129 -16.65 -4.24 19.57
N ARG A 130 -16.98 -2.95 19.35
CA ARG A 130 -16.82 -1.85 20.32
C ARG A 130 -15.38 -1.52 20.74
N ARG A 131 -14.36 -2.14 20.12
CA ARG A 131 -12.94 -1.82 20.34
C ARG A 131 -12.41 -0.98 19.19
N LYS A 132 -11.74 0.12 19.52
CA LYS A 132 -11.04 0.96 18.55
C LYS A 132 -9.64 0.38 18.32
N LEU A 133 -9.34 0.05 17.06
CA LEU A 133 -8.08 -0.51 16.61
C LEU A 133 -7.40 0.49 15.68
N LYS A 134 -6.15 0.85 15.99
CA LYS A 134 -5.31 1.58 15.04
C LYS A 134 -4.98 0.63 13.89
N SER A 135 -5.43 1.00 12.70
CA SER A 135 -5.41 0.14 11.51
C SER A 135 -4.72 0.89 10.39
N SER A 136 -4.24 0.18 9.39
CA SER A 136 -3.59 0.76 8.22
C SER A 136 -3.97 0.03 6.95
N GLY A 137 -3.82 0.72 5.81
CA GLY A 137 -4.13 0.23 4.47
C GLY A 137 -5.15 1.11 3.75
N LYS A 138 -5.34 0.86 2.45
CA LYS A 138 -6.36 1.54 1.64
C LYS A 138 -7.56 0.63 1.42
N ILE A 139 -8.74 1.24 1.40
CA ILE A 139 -10.00 0.60 1.02
C ILE A 139 -10.69 1.35 -0.09
N LEU A 140 -11.39 0.60 -0.95
CA LEU A 140 -12.28 1.15 -1.96
C LEU A 140 -13.70 1.19 -1.38
N VAL A 141 -14.24 2.39 -1.24
CA VAL A 141 -15.62 2.61 -0.83
C VAL A 141 -16.46 2.88 -2.07
N LYS A 142 -17.48 2.06 -2.31
CA LYS A 142 -18.45 2.25 -3.39
C LYS A 142 -19.74 2.80 -2.80
N ILE A 143 -20.16 3.98 -3.25
CA ILE A 143 -21.45 4.59 -2.95
C ILE A 143 -22.39 4.30 -4.13
N ARG A 144 -23.62 3.82 -3.87
CA ARG A 144 -24.62 3.44 -4.90
C ARG A 144 -25.40 4.62 -5.50
N GLU A 145 -24.87 5.82 -5.37
CA GLU A 145 -25.44 7.04 -5.95
C GLU A 145 -24.31 7.97 -6.40
N GLN A 146 -24.66 8.92 -7.26
CA GLN A 146 -23.77 10.00 -7.63
C GLN A 146 -23.64 10.97 -6.44
N SER A 147 -22.47 11.02 -5.82
CA SER A 147 -22.16 11.95 -4.73
C SER A 147 -20.98 12.85 -5.09
N THR A 148 -21.20 14.17 -5.01
CA THR A 148 -20.20 15.23 -5.22
C THR A 148 -19.78 15.92 -3.93
N ILE A 149 -20.21 15.40 -2.78
CA ILE A 149 -20.04 16.02 -1.46
C ILE A 149 -18.58 15.86 -0.98
N PHE A 150 -17.92 14.79 -1.40
CA PHE A 150 -16.58 14.43 -0.96
C PHE A 150 -15.51 14.95 -1.90
N SER A 151 -14.36 15.31 -1.34
CA SER A 151 -13.18 15.75 -2.07
C SER A 151 -11.91 15.08 -1.55
N PHE A 152 -10.86 15.16 -2.37
CA PHE A 152 -9.52 14.74 -1.96
C PHE A 152 -9.11 15.43 -0.64
N LYS A 153 -8.48 14.67 0.27
CA LYS A 153 -8.10 15.10 1.63
C LYS A 153 -9.23 15.34 2.62
N ASP A 154 -10.46 14.97 2.29
CA ASP A 154 -11.51 14.92 3.30
C ASP A 154 -11.30 13.76 4.25
N ARG A 155 -11.51 14.02 5.54
CA ARG A 155 -11.52 12.99 6.56
C ARG A 155 -12.95 12.51 6.76
N VAL A 156 -13.14 11.20 6.70
CA VAL A 156 -14.47 10.60 6.65
C VAL A 156 -14.61 9.50 7.69
N ARG A 157 -15.83 9.36 8.20
CA ARG A 157 -16.25 8.24 9.04
C ARG A 157 -17.50 7.61 8.48
N PHE A 158 -17.47 6.29 8.37
CA PHE A 158 -18.57 5.52 7.82
C PHE A 158 -18.59 4.13 8.44
N SER A 159 -19.73 3.46 8.35
CA SER A 159 -19.90 2.10 8.84
C SER A 159 -20.48 1.20 7.77
N GLY A 160 -20.04 -0.05 7.76
CA GLY A 160 -20.57 -1.04 6.82
C GLY A 160 -19.78 -2.33 6.88
N ASN A 161 -20.13 -3.24 5.97
CA ASN A 161 -19.43 -4.51 5.84
C ASN A 161 -18.13 -4.32 5.05
N LEU A 162 -17.01 -4.59 5.70
CA LEU A 162 -15.69 -4.59 5.08
C LEU A 162 -15.39 -6.00 4.58
N PHE A 163 -15.16 -6.15 3.27
CA PHE A 163 -14.88 -7.43 2.64
C PHE A 163 -13.69 -7.36 1.70
N SER A 164 -13.02 -8.50 1.52
CA SER A 164 -11.86 -8.65 0.64
C SER A 164 -12.28 -8.57 -0.83
N PRO A 165 -11.45 -7.99 -1.73
CA PRO A 165 -11.75 -7.99 -3.15
C PRO A 165 -11.94 -9.40 -3.73
N GLY A 166 -13.05 -9.62 -4.44
CA GLY A 166 -13.33 -10.90 -5.07
C GLY A 166 -12.35 -11.24 -6.20
N GLY A 167 -11.99 -12.52 -6.30
CA GLY A 167 -11.13 -13.05 -7.37
C GLY A 167 -11.79 -13.00 -8.77
N PRO A 168 -11.11 -13.59 -9.79
CA PRO A 168 -11.65 -13.67 -11.14
C PRO A 168 -13.02 -14.36 -11.15
N ARG A 169 -14.02 -13.70 -11.73
CA ARG A 169 -15.38 -14.27 -11.87
C ARG A 169 -15.51 -15.19 -13.09
N ASN A 170 -14.67 -14.99 -14.10
CA ASN A 170 -14.66 -15.78 -15.33
C ASN A 170 -13.24 -16.34 -15.57
N PRO A 171 -13.10 -17.60 -16.02
CA PRO A 171 -11.83 -18.14 -16.48
C PRO A 171 -11.23 -17.25 -17.57
N GLY A 172 -9.96 -16.84 -17.42
CA GLY A 172 -9.28 -15.91 -18.35
C GLY A 172 -9.73 -14.44 -18.28
N GLY A 173 -10.69 -14.10 -17.42
CA GLY A 173 -11.20 -12.74 -17.25
C GLY A 173 -10.30 -11.84 -16.41
N PHE A 174 -10.62 -10.54 -16.41
CA PHE A 174 -9.91 -9.55 -15.62
C PHE A 174 -9.92 -9.88 -14.12
N ASN A 175 -8.73 -9.90 -13.51
CA ASN A 175 -8.58 -10.16 -12.09
C ASN A 175 -8.63 -8.85 -11.29
N PHE A 176 -9.85 -8.46 -10.87
CA PHE A 176 -10.07 -7.22 -10.13
C PHE A 176 -9.34 -7.19 -8.79
N ALA A 177 -9.31 -8.32 -8.06
CA ALA A 177 -8.54 -8.42 -6.82
C ALA A 177 -7.04 -8.16 -7.05
N ARG A 178 -6.45 -8.70 -8.12
CA ARG A 178 -5.05 -8.46 -8.45
C ARG A 178 -4.81 -6.99 -8.78
N TYR A 179 -5.69 -6.37 -9.57
CA TYR A 179 -5.61 -4.94 -9.90
C TYR A 179 -5.64 -4.06 -8.65
N LEU A 180 -6.58 -4.30 -7.73
CA LEU A 180 -6.67 -3.53 -6.48
C LEU A 180 -5.46 -3.76 -5.56
N ASN A 181 -4.94 -5.00 -5.48
CA ASN A 181 -3.74 -5.28 -4.70
C ASN A 181 -2.50 -4.54 -5.22
N ILE A 182 -2.37 -4.38 -6.54
CA ILE A 182 -1.28 -3.58 -7.16
C ILE A 182 -1.39 -2.11 -6.75
N LYS A 183 -2.62 -1.59 -6.59
CA LYS A 183 -2.90 -0.24 -6.08
C LYS A 183 -2.84 -0.14 -4.54
N GLU A 184 -2.40 -1.20 -3.86
CA GLU A 184 -2.38 -1.29 -2.40
C GLU A 184 -3.76 -1.11 -1.73
N ILE A 185 -4.82 -1.46 -2.45
CA ILE A 185 -6.19 -1.46 -1.96
C ILE A 185 -6.54 -2.87 -1.53
N PHE A 186 -6.70 -3.07 -0.22
CA PHE A 186 -6.80 -4.41 0.39
C PHE A 186 -8.20 -4.74 0.92
N GLY A 187 -9.15 -3.83 0.79
CA GLY A 187 -10.53 -4.05 1.22
C GLY A 187 -11.52 -3.22 0.43
N MET A 188 -12.78 -3.65 0.46
CA MET A 188 -13.90 -2.96 -0.15
C MET A 188 -15.04 -2.80 0.84
N MET A 189 -15.77 -1.71 0.69
CA MET A 189 -17.02 -1.46 1.40
C MET A 189 -18.04 -0.88 0.43
N VAL A 190 -19.31 -1.28 0.57
CA VAL A 190 -20.40 -0.75 -0.25
C VAL A 190 -21.39 -0.06 0.66
N LEU A 191 -21.68 1.20 0.34
CA LEU A 191 -22.62 2.05 1.04
C LEU A 191 -23.79 2.38 0.14
N SER A 192 -24.96 2.57 0.75
CA SER A 192 -26.19 2.82 0.00
C SER A 192 -26.28 4.29 -0.38
N ARG A 193 -25.94 5.20 0.55
CA ARG A 193 -26.02 6.64 0.33
C ARG A 193 -24.71 7.33 0.74
N GLY A 194 -24.46 8.50 0.17
CA GLY A 194 -23.36 9.37 0.58
C GLY A 194 -23.52 9.88 2.01
N GLU A 195 -24.76 10.01 2.50
CA GLU A 195 -25.07 10.38 3.89
C GLU A 195 -24.54 9.38 4.93
N ASP A 196 -24.23 8.14 4.52
CA ASP A 196 -23.60 7.13 5.38
C ASP A 196 -22.12 7.48 5.68
N LEU A 197 -21.54 8.45 4.96
CA LEU A 197 -20.25 9.06 5.23
C LEU A 197 -20.41 10.40 5.97
N PHE A 198 -19.87 10.45 7.18
CA PHE A 198 -19.75 11.66 7.96
C PHE A 198 -18.39 12.31 7.71
N LEU A 199 -18.38 13.56 7.24
CA LEU A 199 -17.19 14.39 7.21
C LEU A 199 -16.76 14.70 8.66
N ILE A 200 -15.53 14.33 9.01
CA ILE A 200 -14.91 14.69 10.28
C ILE A 200 -13.95 15.84 10.02
N ASP A 201 -13.90 16.77 10.96
CA ASP A 201 -12.95 17.86 10.92
C ASP A 201 -11.51 17.34 10.84
N ASN A 202 -10.76 17.82 9.84
CA ASN A 202 -9.43 17.28 9.58
C ASN A 202 -8.40 17.95 10.49
N PRO A 203 -7.65 17.19 11.32
CA PRO A 203 -6.60 17.76 12.16
C PRO A 203 -5.52 18.52 11.38
N TYR A 204 -5.34 18.29 10.07
CA TYR A 204 -4.45 19.14 9.27
C TYR A 204 -4.98 20.57 9.14
N LYS A 205 -6.30 20.78 8.99
CA LYS A 205 -6.91 22.11 8.87
C LYS A 205 -6.68 22.89 10.16
N LEU A 206 -6.85 22.19 11.27
CA LEU A 206 -6.58 22.73 12.60
C LEU A 206 -5.10 23.07 12.77
N ARG A 207 -4.18 22.16 12.40
CA ARG A 207 -2.73 22.41 12.46
C ARG A 207 -2.29 23.59 11.58
N TRP A 208 -2.85 23.73 10.37
CA TRP A 208 -2.63 24.87 9.49
C TRP A 208 -3.02 26.18 10.17
N THR A 209 -4.23 26.19 10.74
CA THR A 209 -4.76 27.36 11.46
C THR A 209 -3.89 27.71 12.66
N CYS A 210 -3.38 26.71 13.40
CA CYS A 210 -2.48 26.94 14.55
C CYS A 210 -1.09 27.45 14.14
N ILE A 211 -0.51 26.97 13.03
CA ILE A 211 0.85 27.35 12.61
C ILE A 211 0.87 28.69 11.91
N LEU A 212 -0.08 28.92 10.99
CA LEU A 212 -0.09 30.11 10.12
C LEU A 212 -1.02 31.21 10.64
N ASN A 213 -1.78 30.94 11.71
CA ASN A 213 -2.75 31.85 12.29
C ASN A 213 -3.81 32.37 11.29
N VAL A 214 -4.05 31.59 10.23
CA VAL A 214 -5.02 31.87 9.17
C VAL A 214 -5.87 30.61 8.99
N PRO A 215 -7.21 30.72 9.04
CA PRO A 215 -8.08 29.57 8.78
C PRO A 215 -7.80 28.96 7.42
N TYR A 216 -7.65 27.64 7.35
CA TYR A 216 -7.42 26.93 6.06
C TYR A 216 -8.50 27.31 5.02
N GLU A 217 -9.76 27.36 5.44
CA GLU A 217 -10.90 27.76 4.61
C GLU A 217 -10.73 29.19 4.05
N PHE A 218 -10.14 30.12 4.82
CA PHE A 218 -9.88 31.48 4.35
C PHE A 218 -8.81 31.51 3.26
N PHE A 219 -7.71 30.76 3.42
CA PHE A 219 -6.66 30.65 2.42
C PHE A 219 -7.19 30.04 1.11
N VAL A 220 -7.92 28.93 1.21
CA VAL A 220 -8.51 28.26 0.05
C VAL A 220 -9.50 29.18 -0.67
N ASN A 221 -10.43 29.80 0.06
CA ASN A 221 -11.47 30.61 -0.56
C ASN A 221 -10.93 31.94 -1.12
N ARG A 222 -9.89 32.52 -0.52
CA ARG A 222 -9.39 33.84 -0.93
C ARG A 222 -8.25 33.80 -1.94
N LEU A 223 -7.49 32.72 -2.00
CA LEU A 223 -6.36 32.60 -2.93
C LEU A 223 -6.56 31.48 -3.94
N VAL A 224 -6.79 30.25 -3.45
CA VAL A 224 -6.82 29.07 -4.32
C VAL A 224 -8.04 29.09 -5.24
N ALA A 225 -9.24 29.32 -4.69
CA ALA A 225 -10.49 29.34 -5.43
C ALA A 225 -10.55 30.40 -6.55
N PRO A 226 -10.21 31.68 -6.33
CA PRO A 226 -10.23 32.68 -7.39
C PRO A 226 -9.16 32.41 -8.46
N LEU A 227 -7.94 32.01 -8.07
CA LEU A 227 -6.90 31.64 -9.05
C LEU A 227 -7.36 30.47 -9.92
N ARG A 228 -7.94 29.43 -9.31
CA ARG A 228 -8.49 28.29 -10.03
C ARG A 228 -9.57 28.71 -11.02
N ARG A 229 -10.49 29.58 -10.62
CA ARG A 229 -11.55 30.11 -11.51
C ARG A 229 -10.96 30.88 -12.68
N ILE A 230 -10.03 31.80 -12.42
CA ILE A 230 -9.38 32.59 -13.47
C ILE A 230 -8.68 31.68 -14.49
N LEU A 231 -7.98 30.64 -14.02
CA LEU A 231 -7.31 29.68 -14.91
C LEU A 231 -8.31 28.87 -15.73
N LEU A 232 -9.35 28.32 -15.09
CA LEU A 232 -10.37 27.54 -15.80
C LEU A 232 -11.14 28.40 -16.81
N ASP A 233 -11.55 29.61 -16.43
CA ASP A 233 -12.24 30.55 -17.30
C ASP A 233 -11.33 30.97 -18.46
N GLY A 234 -10.04 31.19 -18.18
CA GLY A 234 -9.02 31.43 -19.21
C GLY A 234 -8.90 30.27 -20.18
N TYR A 235 -8.83 29.03 -19.69
CA TYR A 235 -8.73 27.86 -20.55
C TYR A 235 -9.94 27.72 -21.46
N VAL A 236 -11.15 27.83 -20.92
CA VAL A 236 -12.39 27.74 -21.71
C VAL A 236 -12.52 28.90 -22.71
N LYS A 237 -12.00 30.08 -22.38
CA LYS A 237 -12.08 31.26 -23.26
C LYS A 237 -11.12 31.21 -24.44
N TYR A 238 -9.91 30.69 -24.23
CA TYR A 238 -8.83 30.78 -25.23
C TYR A 238 -8.50 29.46 -25.93
N LEU A 239 -9.00 28.32 -25.44
CA LEU A 239 -8.73 27.01 -26.03
C LEU A 239 -10.02 26.32 -26.49
N PRO A 240 -9.96 25.52 -27.58
CA PRO A 240 -10.99 24.55 -27.91
C PRO A 240 -11.29 23.63 -26.71
N LYS A 241 -12.55 23.20 -26.60
CA LYS A 241 -13.09 22.45 -25.44
C LYS A 241 -12.19 21.28 -24.99
N ASP A 242 -11.70 20.50 -25.94
CA ASP A 242 -10.89 19.31 -25.67
C ASP A 242 -9.50 19.68 -25.12
N GLN A 243 -8.88 20.72 -25.69
CA GLN A 243 -7.57 21.23 -25.24
C GLN A 243 -7.67 21.91 -23.88
N ALA A 244 -8.75 22.66 -23.63
CA ALA A 244 -9.03 23.27 -22.33
C ALA A 244 -9.18 22.21 -21.24
N ALA A 245 -9.92 21.13 -21.53
CA ALA A 245 -10.12 20.03 -20.60
C ALA A 245 -8.81 19.27 -20.32
N LEU A 246 -7.98 19.03 -21.34
CA LEU A 246 -6.67 18.41 -21.19
C LEU A 246 -5.73 19.28 -20.34
N LEU A 247 -5.62 20.58 -20.65
CA LEU A 247 -4.74 21.49 -19.92
C LEU A 247 -5.18 21.65 -18.46
N ALA A 248 -6.50 21.70 -18.20
CA ALA A 248 -7.05 21.68 -16.85
C ALA A 248 -6.67 20.38 -16.11
N GLY A 249 -6.75 19.23 -16.79
CA GLY A 249 -6.31 17.93 -16.26
C GLY A 249 -4.82 17.89 -15.89
N PHE A 250 -3.94 18.46 -16.72
CA PHE A 250 -2.50 18.46 -16.48
C PHE A 250 -2.05 19.45 -15.40
N VAL A 251 -2.53 20.69 -15.47
CA VAL A 251 -2.04 21.78 -14.60
C VAL A 251 -2.79 21.80 -13.27
N LEU A 252 -4.10 21.55 -13.30
CA LEU A 252 -4.97 21.67 -12.12
C LEU A 252 -5.42 20.31 -11.58
N GLY A 253 -5.04 19.21 -12.23
CA GLY A 253 -5.50 17.87 -11.88
C GLY A 253 -6.98 17.61 -12.21
N GLU A 254 -7.66 18.52 -12.93
CA GLU A 254 -9.11 18.47 -13.13
C GLU A 254 -9.50 17.40 -14.16
N ARG A 255 -9.88 16.21 -13.70
CA ARG A 255 -10.25 15.09 -14.59
C ARG A 255 -11.74 15.04 -14.96
N ARG A 256 -12.59 15.82 -14.28
CA ARG A 256 -14.06 15.70 -14.37
C ARG A 256 -14.67 16.13 -15.72
N ASN A 257 -13.98 16.99 -16.47
CA ASN A 257 -14.51 17.58 -17.72
C ASN A 257 -13.83 17.06 -19.00
N ILE A 258 -12.99 16.02 -18.91
CA ILE A 258 -12.30 15.46 -20.07
C ILE A 258 -13.31 14.62 -20.88
N PRO A 259 -13.53 14.92 -22.17
CA PRO A 259 -14.38 14.12 -23.04
C PRO A 259 -13.95 12.65 -23.09
N ASP A 260 -14.92 11.72 -23.12
CA ASP A 260 -14.67 10.27 -23.05
C ASP A 260 -13.80 9.75 -24.20
N ASP A 261 -13.91 10.34 -25.39
CA ASP A 261 -13.12 10.07 -26.58
C ASP A 261 -11.64 10.46 -26.38
N VAL A 262 -11.38 11.64 -25.81
CA VAL A 262 -10.02 12.09 -25.47
C VAL A 262 -9.42 11.22 -24.36
N ALA A 263 -10.22 10.86 -23.35
CA ALA A 263 -9.78 9.96 -22.28
C ALA A 263 -9.47 8.54 -22.77
N ARG A 264 -10.18 8.06 -23.81
CA ARG A 264 -9.90 6.79 -24.48
C ARG A 264 -8.61 6.86 -25.29
N LEU A 265 -8.43 7.91 -26.11
CA LEU A 265 -7.19 8.11 -26.87
C LEU A 265 -5.96 8.08 -25.95
N PHE A 266 -6.00 8.76 -24.80
CA PHE A 266 -4.91 8.74 -23.82
C PHE A 266 -4.63 7.35 -23.23
N ARG A 267 -5.69 6.57 -22.97
CA ARG A 267 -5.58 5.21 -22.43
C ARG A 267 -4.98 4.26 -23.46
N ASP A 268 -5.34 4.44 -24.72
CA ASP A 268 -4.91 3.60 -25.83
C ASP A 268 -3.48 3.94 -26.29
N THR A 269 -3.06 5.20 -26.21
CA THR A 269 -1.69 5.65 -26.54
C THR A 269 -0.69 5.45 -25.40
N GLY A 270 -1.08 4.79 -24.30
CA GLY A 270 -0.39 4.73 -23.01
C GLY A 270 1.15 4.71 -23.08
N THR A 271 1.74 5.88 -22.90
CA THR A 271 3.05 6.08 -22.26
C THR A 271 2.86 6.32 -20.77
#